data_AF-A0A4P6KD39-F1
#
_entry.id   AF-A0A4P6KD39-F1
#
_cell.length_a   1.000
_cell.length_b   1.000
_cell.length_c   1.000
_cell.angle_alpha   90.00
_cell.angle_beta   90.00
_cell.angle_gamma   90.00
#
_symmetry.space_group_name_H-M   'P 1'
#
loop_
_entity.id
_entity.type
_entity.pdbx_description
1 polymer ?
#
loop_
_entity_poly.entity_id
_entity_poly.type
_entity_poly.pdbx_seq_one_letter_code
_entity_poly.pdbx_strand_id
1 'polypeptide(L)'
;MYSWCLVPKDASDEYKEAAYQAYTLAFAQAGTFEQDDLENWARVTRMAKSSAAKDLRFPYMMGLEAERDHDFPGPGHVVKPYVNDSNFRNLWTRWADYLLGEA
;
A
#
# COMPACT_ATOMS: atom_id res chain seq x y z
N MET A 1 8.81 8.27 9.51
CA MET A 1 7.42 8.20 9.02
C MET A 1 6.65 9.36 9.63
N TYR A 2 5.89 10.09 8.83
CA TYR A 2 4.87 11.01 9.32
C TYR A 2 3.51 10.35 9.13
N SER A 3 2.67 10.40 10.16
CA SER A 3 1.36 9.75 10.15
C SER A 3 0.32 10.72 10.70
N TRP A 4 -0.75 10.95 9.95
CA TRP A 4 -1.79 11.94 10.25
C TRP A 4 -3.17 11.30 10.23
N CYS A 5 -3.99 11.59 11.24
CA CYS A 5 -5.41 11.26 11.24
C CYS A 5 -6.20 12.44 10.65
N LEU A 6 -6.85 12.23 9.50
CA LEU A 6 -7.73 13.22 8.89
C LEU A 6 -9.18 12.80 9.06
N VAL A 7 -10.03 13.74 9.45
CA VAL A 7 -11.47 13.54 9.67
C VAL A 7 -12.26 14.63 8.94
N PRO A 8 -13.53 14.37 8.53
CA PRO A 8 -14.38 15.39 7.92
C PRO A 8 -14.53 16.60 8.85
N LYS A 9 -14.40 17.81 8.28
CA LYS A 9 -14.43 19.05 9.05
C LYS A 9 -15.72 19.22 9.85
N ASP A 10 -16.85 18.89 9.24
CA ASP A 10 -18.19 19.09 9.80
C ASP A 10 -18.71 17.86 10.58
N ALA A 11 -17.87 16.85 10.83
CA ALA A 11 -18.23 15.74 11.70
C ALA A 11 -18.41 16.20 13.15
N SER A 12 -19.26 15.49 13.90
CA SER A 12 -19.44 15.74 15.34
C SER A 12 -18.15 15.51 16.11
N ASP A 13 -18.00 16.19 17.24
CA ASP A 13 -16.81 16.04 18.09
C ASP A 13 -16.66 14.60 18.62
N GLU A 14 -17.78 13.94 18.93
CA GLU A 14 -17.80 12.52 19.29
C GLU A 14 -17.22 11.62 18.20
N TYR A 15 -17.60 11.84 16.94
CA TYR A 15 -17.05 11.08 15.82
C TYR A 15 -15.54 11.32 15.66
N LYS A 16 -15.11 12.59 15.76
CA LYS A 16 -13.70 12.96 15.63
C LYS A 16 -12.85 12.29 16.71
N GLU A 17 -13.33 12.28 17.95
CA GLU A 17 -12.67 11.59 19.06
C GLU A 17 -12.61 10.08 18.84
N ALA A 18 -13.74 9.45 18.46
CA ALA A 18 -13.78 8.01 18.18
C ALA A 18 -12.84 7.61 17.03
N ALA A 19 -12.80 8.40 15.95
CA ALA A 19 -11.90 8.17 14.82
C ALA A 19 -10.43 8.32 15.22
N TYR A 20 -10.11 9.33 16.03
CA TYR A 20 -8.76 9.54 16.55
C TYR A 20 -8.30 8.38 17.44
N GLN A 21 -9.16 7.89 18.34
CA GLN A 21 -8.87 6.74 19.19
C GLN A 21 -8.65 5.47 18.37
N ALA A 22 -9.53 5.19 17.40
CA ALA A 22 -9.41 4.02 16.53
C ALA A 22 -8.12 4.05 15.69
N TYR A 23 -7.82 5.20 15.09
CA TYR A 23 -6.56 5.40 14.36
C TYR A 23 -5.35 5.23 15.27
N THR A 24 -5.38 5.81 16.48
CA THR A 24 -4.25 5.75 17.41
C THR A 24 -3.97 4.32 17.85
N LEU A 25 -5.03 3.55 18.13
CA LEU A 25 -4.91 2.14 18.49
C LEU A 25 -4.36 1.29 17.34
N ALA A 26 -4.69 1.62 16.09
CA ALA A 26 -4.33 0.78 14.95
C ALA A 26 -3.02 1.20 14.25
N PHE A 27 -2.94 2.45 13.78
CA PHE A 27 -1.95 2.91 12.79
C PHE A 27 -1.08 4.11 13.23
N ALA A 28 -1.30 4.69 14.41
CA ALA A 28 -0.30 5.62 14.95
C ALA A 28 1.00 4.87 15.29
N GLN A 29 2.07 5.59 15.61
CA GLN A 29 3.39 5.00 15.86
C GLN A 29 3.41 3.86 16.91
N ALA A 30 2.52 3.90 17.91
CA ALA A 30 2.38 2.84 18.92
C ALA A 30 1.14 1.95 18.67
N GLY A 31 0.54 2.03 17.48
CA GLY A 31 -0.63 1.28 17.08
C GLY A 31 -0.30 -0.20 16.85
N THR A 32 -1.27 -1.07 17.08
CA THR A 32 -1.06 -2.52 17.06
C THR A 32 -0.79 -3.08 15.66
N PHE A 33 -1.33 -2.47 14.61
CA PHE A 33 -1.11 -2.91 13.23
C PHE A 33 0.21 -2.35 12.67
N GLU A 34 0.47 -1.05 12.89
CA GLU A 34 1.68 -0.39 12.36
C GLU A 34 2.97 -1.00 12.90
N GLN A 35 2.97 -1.49 14.14
CA GLN A 35 4.12 -2.18 14.72
C GLN A 35 4.48 -3.46 13.96
N ASP A 36 3.48 -4.25 13.56
CA ASP A 36 3.69 -5.47 12.79
C ASP A 36 4.18 -5.17 11.37
N ASP A 37 3.60 -4.16 10.72
CA ASP A 37 4.00 -3.72 9.39
C ASP A 37 5.45 -3.20 9.37
N LEU A 38 5.82 -2.39 10.36
CA LEU A 38 7.18 -1.87 10.50
C LEU A 38 8.21 -3.00 10.61
N GLU A 39 7.93 -4.03 11.41
CA GLU A 39 8.84 -5.17 11.58
C GLU A 39 8.99 -5.95 10.26
N ASN A 40 7.90 -6.16 9.52
CA ASN A 40 7.95 -6.79 8.20
C ASN A 40 8.85 -5.99 7.24
N TRP A 41 8.64 -4.68 7.13
CA TRP A 41 9.41 -3.82 6.23
C TRP A 41 10.88 -3.73 6.62
N ALA A 42 11.17 -3.62 7.93
CA ALA A 42 12.54 -3.58 8.43
C ALA A 42 13.30 -4.87 8.09
N ARG A 43 12.64 -6.03 8.23
CA ARG A 43 13.24 -7.33 7.88
C ARG A 43 13.46 -7.49 6.38
N VAL A 44 12.46 -7.23 5.56
CA VAL A 44 12.57 -7.34 4.09
C VAL A 44 13.67 -6.42 3.58
N THR A 45 13.71 -5.18 4.06
CA THR A 45 14.74 -4.19 3.67
C THR A 45 16.14 -4.64 4.08
N ARG A 46 16.28 -5.23 5.28
CA ARG A 46 17.58 -5.76 5.73
C ARG A 46 18.02 -6.94 4.87
N MET A 47 17.12 -7.86 4.57
CA MET A 47 17.42 -9.06 3.77
C MET A 47 17.70 -8.74 2.30
N ALA A 48 17.05 -7.74 1.73
CA ALA A 48 17.30 -7.28 0.36
C ALA A 48 18.75 -6.79 0.13
N LYS A 49 19.51 -6.47 1.19
CA LYS A 49 20.93 -6.10 1.10
C LYS A 49 21.87 -7.31 1.03
N SER A 50 21.37 -8.52 1.27
CA SER A 50 22.17 -9.75 1.23
C SER A 50 22.55 -10.13 -0.20
N SER A 51 23.75 -10.67 -0.39
CA SER A 51 24.17 -11.22 -1.68
C SER A 51 23.25 -12.34 -2.16
N ALA A 52 22.67 -13.12 -1.25
CA ALA A 52 21.73 -14.19 -1.56
C ALA A 52 20.40 -13.67 -2.14
N ALA A 53 20.04 -12.41 -1.89
CA ALA A 53 18.81 -11.80 -2.39
C ALA A 53 19.02 -11.07 -3.73
N LYS A 54 20.26 -10.93 -4.21
CA LYS A 54 20.61 -10.09 -5.37
C LYS A 54 19.86 -10.45 -6.65
N ASP A 55 19.68 -11.75 -6.90
CA ASP A 55 19.05 -12.26 -8.11
C ASP A 55 17.60 -12.74 -7.88
N LEU A 56 17.04 -12.45 -6.71
CA LEU A 56 15.66 -12.80 -6.39
C LEU A 56 14.70 -11.86 -7.14
N ARG A 57 13.70 -12.45 -7.83
CA ARG A 57 12.59 -11.70 -8.41
C ARG A 57 11.38 -11.76 -7.48
N PHE A 58 10.86 -10.60 -7.08
CA PHE A 58 9.63 -10.53 -6.29
C PHE A 58 8.42 -10.96 -7.14
N PRO A 59 7.63 -11.94 -6.69
CA PRO A 59 6.51 -12.46 -7.48
C PRO A 59 5.28 -11.53 -7.37
N TYR A 60 5.10 -10.65 -8.35
CA TYR A 60 3.89 -9.83 -8.51
C TYR A 60 2.89 -10.48 -9.49
N MET A 61 2.57 -11.76 -9.27
CA MET A 61 1.83 -12.60 -10.22
C MET A 61 0.33 -12.67 -9.96
N MET A 62 -0.15 -12.12 -8.85
CA MET A 62 -1.57 -12.21 -8.50
C MET A 62 -2.41 -11.36 -9.45
N GLY A 63 -3.41 -11.98 -10.07
CA GLY A 63 -4.30 -11.32 -11.03
C GLY A 63 -3.60 -10.87 -12.31
N LEU A 64 -2.61 -11.62 -12.82
CA LEU A 64 -1.97 -11.33 -14.12
C LEU A 64 -2.96 -11.39 -15.29
N GLU A 65 -3.92 -12.31 -15.23
CA GLU A 65 -4.95 -12.52 -16.24
C GLU A 65 -6.25 -11.77 -15.91
N ALA A 66 -6.21 -10.86 -14.91
CA ALA A 66 -7.41 -10.15 -14.50
C ALA A 66 -7.85 -9.18 -15.60
N GLU A 67 -9.10 -9.33 -16.03
CA GLU A 67 -9.71 -8.43 -17.00
C GLU A 67 -10.22 -7.16 -16.33
N ARG A 68 -10.33 -6.09 -17.13
CA ARG A 68 -10.87 -4.82 -16.66
C ARG A 68 -12.33 -4.99 -16.26
N ASP A 69 -12.67 -4.46 -15.10
CA ASP A 69 -14.04 -4.32 -14.63
C ASP A 69 -14.74 -3.17 -15.36
N HIS A 70 -15.49 -3.51 -16.41
CA HIS A 70 -16.21 -2.55 -17.25
C HIS A 70 -17.42 -1.92 -16.55
N ASP A 71 -17.93 -2.54 -15.50
CA ASP A 71 -19.09 -2.06 -14.74
C ASP A 71 -18.68 -1.08 -13.63
N PHE A 72 -17.39 -0.85 -13.41
CA PHE A 72 -16.92 0.08 -12.39
C PHE A 72 -17.26 1.54 -12.81
N PRO A 73 -18.02 2.29 -12.00
CA PRO A 73 -18.51 3.61 -12.40
C PRO A 73 -17.46 4.71 -12.29
N GLY A 74 -16.35 4.46 -11.60
CA GLY A 74 -15.26 5.41 -11.43
C GLY A 74 -14.20 5.35 -12.54
N PRO A 75 -13.27 6.31 -12.56
CA PRO A 75 -12.18 6.33 -13.52
C PRO A 75 -11.10 5.28 -13.20
N GLY A 76 -10.18 5.10 -14.13
CA GLY A 76 -8.99 4.27 -13.97
C GLY A 76 -9.12 2.86 -14.55
N HIS A 77 -8.08 2.07 -14.32
CA HIS A 77 -8.04 0.65 -14.66
C HIS A 77 -8.34 -0.15 -13.39
N VAL A 78 -9.53 -0.75 -13.33
CA VAL A 78 -10.01 -1.51 -12.18
C VAL A 78 -10.14 -2.96 -12.57
N VAL A 79 -9.75 -3.85 -11.65
CA VAL A 79 -9.83 -5.30 -11.79
C VAL A 79 -10.42 -5.89 -10.51
N LYS A 80 -11.01 -7.08 -10.61
CA LYS A 80 -11.59 -7.84 -9.47
C LYS A 80 -10.87 -9.19 -9.33
N PRO A 81 -10.71 -9.75 -8.11
CA PRO A 81 -11.08 -9.18 -6.81
C PRO A 81 -10.09 -8.09 -6.35
N TYR A 82 -10.42 -7.38 -5.25
CA TYR A 82 -9.59 -6.26 -4.77
C TYR A 82 -8.19 -6.67 -4.31
N VAL A 83 -8.01 -7.92 -3.84
CA VAL A 83 -6.70 -8.47 -3.47
C VAL A 83 -6.01 -9.00 -4.73
N ASN A 84 -5.11 -8.18 -5.29
CA ASN A 84 -4.30 -8.54 -6.46
C ASN A 84 -3.04 -7.65 -6.53
N ASP A 85 -2.13 -7.97 -7.46
CA ASP A 85 -0.86 -7.27 -7.61
C ASP A 85 -0.86 -6.17 -8.69
N SER A 86 -2.01 -5.86 -9.30
CA SER A 86 -2.08 -4.93 -10.45
C SER A 86 -1.58 -3.53 -10.11
N ASN A 87 -1.94 -3.02 -8.92
CA ASN A 87 -1.48 -1.71 -8.46
C ASN A 87 0.04 -1.70 -8.18
N PHE A 88 0.58 -2.78 -7.62
CA PHE A 88 2.03 -2.90 -7.39
C PHE A 88 2.79 -2.99 -8.70
N ARG A 89 2.31 -3.77 -9.68
CA ARG A 89 2.89 -3.80 -11.03
C ARG A 89 2.90 -2.40 -11.66
N ASN A 90 1.77 -1.68 -11.60
CA ASN A 90 1.70 -0.31 -12.12
C ASN A 90 2.68 0.65 -11.42
N LEU A 91 2.80 0.58 -10.09
CA LEU A 91 3.76 1.38 -9.33
C LEU A 91 5.21 1.10 -9.77
N TRP A 92 5.60 -0.18 -9.86
CA TRP A 92 6.96 -0.56 -10.20
C TRP A 92 7.31 -0.28 -11.66
N THR A 93 6.37 -0.48 -12.58
CA THR A 93 6.53 -0.08 -13.99
C THR A 93 6.77 1.42 -14.08
N ARG A 94 5.89 2.24 -13.48
CA ARG A 94 6.06 3.70 -13.55
C ARG A 94 7.35 4.18 -12.90
N TRP A 95 7.75 3.56 -11.78
CA TRP A 95 9.03 3.86 -11.12
C TRP A 95 10.22 3.51 -12.03
N ALA A 96 10.17 2.37 -12.73
CA ALA A 96 11.20 1.99 -13.69
C ALA A 96 11.27 2.96 -14.88
N ASP A 97 10.12 3.37 -15.45
CA ASP A 97 10.08 4.36 -16.54
C ASP A 97 10.82 5.64 -16.14
N TYR A 98 10.61 6.13 -14.90
CA TYR A 98 11.31 7.32 -14.39
C TYR A 98 12.81 7.10 -14.23
N LEU A 99 13.24 5.93 -13.77
CA LEU A 99 14.67 5.62 -13.61
C LEU A 99 15.38 5.46 -14.95
N LEU A 100 14.68 4.97 -15.96
CA LEU A 100 15.21 4.73 -17.31
C LEU A 100 15.09 5.96 -18.21
N GLY A 101 14.33 6.98 -17.80
CA GLY A 101 14.09 8.19 -18.59
C GLY A 101 13.07 7.98 -19.72
N GLU A 102 12.18 7.01 -19.55
CA GLU A 102 11.10 6.63 -20.49
C GLU A 102 9.75 7.27 -20.13
N ALA A 103 9.74 8.11 -19.10
CA ALA A 103 8.56 8.60 -18.40
C ALA A 103 7.90 9.86 -18.97
#